data_AF-A0A963DDQ9-F1
#
_entry.id   AF-A0A963DDQ9-F1
#
_cell.length_a   1.000
_cell.length_b   1.000
_cell.length_c   1.000
_cell.angle_alpha   90.00
_cell.angle_beta   90.00
_cell.angle_gamma   90.00
#
_symmetry.space_group_name_H-M   'P 1'
#
loop_
_entity.id
_entity.type
_entity.pdbx_description
1 polymer ?
#
loop_
_entity_poly.entity_id
_entity_poly.type
_entity_poly.pdbx_seq_one_letter_code
_entity_poly.pdbx_strand_id
1 'polypeptide(L)'
;MSANEKPTVLFVDDEAQIVNLLKIMFRADYEVYSATSGAAALDIIQSRKVDVIVSDQRMPGMTGTELLSKVRRLSPGTMRILLTGYSDLAAMVGSINEGEIFRFISKPWNKEEIRAIVKDAAAAARDTAASPQLADEEPEQAEIGPMGGILVLDEDLAQSAWFKEHFGSTFAVHQASRIDEALDVLEQKQVGVVVTDTRVGGENTLDLLRILKQQHPQVMTVMLTSQADSDAVMKLINQAQVCRLSFKPVKRGALDLAIRAAMMHHRRMLADPKLAQRQRVATAPAGESSLTRSLTSRLRALGGRLRLGFGS
;
A
#
# COMPACT_ATOMS: atom_id res chain seq x y z
N MET A 1 -14.67 1.84 25.75
CA MET A 1 -15.49 1.55 24.56
C MET A 1 -15.98 0.12 24.67
N SER A 2 -17.29 -0.09 24.59
CA SER A 2 -17.94 -1.39 24.79
C SER A 2 -17.54 -2.35 23.67
N ALA A 3 -17.18 -3.59 23.98
CA ALA A 3 -16.69 -4.59 23.02
C ALA A 3 -17.73 -5.08 21.98
N ASN A 4 -18.84 -4.36 21.79
CA ASN A 4 -20.02 -4.82 21.04
C ASN A 4 -20.63 -3.78 20.08
N GLU A 5 -19.92 -2.69 19.78
CA GLU A 5 -20.40 -1.67 18.83
C GLU A 5 -20.00 -2.08 17.40
N LYS A 6 -20.97 -2.06 16.47
CA LYS A 6 -20.73 -2.42 15.08
C LYS A 6 -19.82 -1.37 14.44
N PRO A 7 -18.80 -1.75 13.63
CA PRO A 7 -18.01 -0.76 12.90
C PRO A 7 -18.88 0.06 11.96
N THR A 8 -18.57 1.35 11.83
CA THR A 8 -19.31 2.28 10.97
C THR A 8 -18.71 2.33 9.57
N VAL A 9 -19.54 2.08 8.56
CA VAL A 9 -19.15 2.10 7.15
C VAL A 9 -19.93 3.18 6.40
N LEU A 10 -19.23 4.03 5.65
CA LEU A 10 -19.81 5.03 4.76
C LEU A 10 -19.60 4.62 3.30
N PHE A 11 -20.69 4.43 2.56
CA PHE A 11 -20.65 4.23 1.11
C PHE A 11 -20.93 5.55 0.38
N VAL A 12 -20.12 5.85 -0.63
CA VAL A 12 -20.26 7.06 -1.45
C VAL A 12 -20.22 6.68 -2.91
N ASP A 13 -21.29 6.96 -3.65
CA ASP A 13 -21.41 6.74 -5.09
C ASP A 13 -22.52 7.68 -5.59
N ASP A 14 -22.33 8.35 -6.72
CA ASP A 14 -23.32 9.31 -7.24
C ASP A 14 -24.61 8.63 -7.70
N GLU A 15 -24.58 7.31 -7.92
CA GLU A 15 -25.74 6.50 -8.21
C GLU A 15 -26.44 6.03 -6.92
N ALA A 16 -27.60 6.63 -6.61
CA ALA A 16 -28.41 6.29 -5.44
C ALA A 16 -28.75 4.78 -5.33
N GLN A 17 -28.88 4.10 -6.48
CA GLN A 17 -29.15 2.66 -6.54
C GLN A 17 -27.97 1.83 -5.98
N ILE A 18 -26.74 2.23 -6.28
CA ILE A 18 -25.51 1.55 -5.83
C ILE A 18 -25.37 1.68 -4.32
N VAL A 19 -25.46 2.90 -3.77
CA VAL A 19 -25.35 3.09 -2.31
C VAL A 19 -26.48 2.40 -1.54
N ASN A 20 -27.70 2.33 -2.09
CA ASN A 20 -28.81 1.59 -1.47
C ASN A 20 -28.56 0.08 -1.46
N LEU A 21 -28.04 -0.48 -2.56
CA LEU A 21 -27.65 -1.89 -2.65
C LEU A 21 -26.58 -2.23 -1.60
N LEU A 22 -25.52 -1.41 -1.52
CA LEU A 22 -24.44 -1.58 -0.54
C LEU A 22 -24.97 -1.48 0.89
N LYS A 23 -25.85 -0.51 1.16
CA LYS A 23 -26.50 -0.37 2.47
C LYS A 23 -27.26 -1.63 2.89
N ILE A 24 -28.07 -2.19 1.99
CA ILE A 24 -28.80 -3.44 2.26
C ILE A 24 -27.83 -4.61 2.51
N MET A 25 -26.75 -4.68 1.75
CA MET A 25 -25.78 -5.76 1.82
C MET A 25 -24.95 -5.79 3.11
N PHE A 26 -24.73 -4.63 3.74
CA PHE A 26 -23.84 -4.48 4.89
C PHE A 26 -24.54 -4.15 6.23
N ARG A 27 -25.80 -3.71 6.25
CA ARG A 27 -26.52 -3.32 7.49
C ARG A 27 -26.64 -4.42 8.56
N ALA A 28 -26.47 -5.69 8.20
CA ALA A 28 -26.51 -6.79 9.16
C ALA A 28 -25.30 -6.77 10.10
N ASP A 29 -24.13 -6.44 9.57
CA ASP A 29 -22.84 -6.55 10.27
C ASP A 29 -22.27 -5.18 10.69
N TYR A 30 -22.72 -4.09 10.05
CA TYR A 30 -22.15 -2.75 10.20
C TYR A 30 -23.23 -1.70 10.48
N GLU A 31 -22.84 -0.59 11.09
CA GLU A 31 -23.62 0.65 11.05
C GLU A 31 -23.33 1.36 9.72
N VAL A 32 -24.35 1.53 8.88
CA VAL A 32 -24.13 1.96 7.48
C VAL A 32 -24.72 3.34 7.19
N TYR A 33 -23.84 4.23 6.76
CA TYR A 33 -24.18 5.52 6.16
C TYR A 33 -23.96 5.49 4.65
N SER A 34 -24.66 6.37 3.96
CA SER A 34 -24.58 6.50 2.50
C SER A 34 -24.64 7.98 2.11
N ALA A 35 -23.84 8.37 1.13
CA ALA A 35 -23.88 9.69 0.51
C ALA A 35 -23.84 9.57 -1.01
N THR A 36 -24.47 10.49 -1.73
CA THR A 36 -24.48 10.52 -3.19
C THR A 36 -23.56 11.60 -3.78
N SER A 37 -22.69 12.17 -2.95
CA SER A 37 -21.68 13.15 -3.38
C SER A 37 -20.54 13.22 -2.36
N GLY A 38 -19.36 13.64 -2.83
CA GLY A 38 -18.22 13.86 -1.94
C GLY A 38 -18.47 14.92 -0.88
N ALA A 39 -19.25 15.97 -1.18
CA ALA A 39 -19.61 17.00 -0.21
C ALA A 39 -20.46 16.43 0.94
N ALA A 40 -21.53 15.69 0.61
CA ALA A 40 -22.37 15.07 1.63
C ALA A 40 -21.60 14.01 2.45
N ALA A 41 -20.64 13.31 1.84
CA ALA A 41 -19.78 12.38 2.55
C ALA A 41 -18.89 13.09 3.59
N LEU A 42 -18.34 14.27 3.26
CA LEU A 42 -17.52 15.06 4.19
C LEU A 42 -18.34 15.54 5.39
N ASP A 43 -19.60 15.95 5.19
CA ASP A 43 -20.50 16.35 6.28
C ASP A 43 -20.74 15.19 7.26
N ILE A 44 -20.86 13.96 6.75
CA ILE A 44 -20.98 12.76 7.58
C ILE A 44 -19.67 12.50 8.36
N ILE A 45 -18.52 12.57 7.69
CA ILE A 45 -17.20 12.37 8.31
C ILE A 45 -16.94 13.39 9.43
N GLN A 46 -17.39 14.63 9.28
CA GLN A 46 -17.21 15.67 10.30
C GLN A 46 -18.14 15.51 11.49
N SER A 47 -19.35 14.96 11.28
CA SER A 47 -20.36 14.84 12.32
C SER A 47 -20.31 13.51 13.07
N ARG A 48 -19.65 12.49 12.52
CA ARG A 48 -19.68 11.12 13.07
C ARG A 48 -18.35 10.41 12.88
N LYS A 49 -18.04 9.51 13.81
CA LYS A 49 -16.93 8.58 13.63
C LYS A 49 -17.28 7.53 12.56
N VAL A 50 -16.44 7.44 11.54
CA VAL A 50 -16.54 6.43 10.47
C VAL A 50 -15.27 5.58 10.50
N ASP A 51 -15.42 4.27 10.59
CA ASP A 51 -14.29 3.34 10.62
C ASP A 51 -13.80 3.01 9.20
N VAL A 52 -14.72 2.89 8.25
CA VAL A 52 -14.42 2.59 6.84
C VAL A 52 -15.23 3.48 5.91
N ILE A 53 -14.58 4.11 4.94
CA ILE A 53 -15.24 4.77 3.81
C ILE A 53 -14.94 4.00 2.53
N VAL A 54 -15.97 3.79 1.71
CA VAL A 54 -15.88 3.19 0.38
C VAL A 54 -16.46 4.19 -0.61
N SER A 55 -15.62 4.74 -1.49
CA SER A 55 -16.02 5.78 -2.44
C SER A 55 -15.89 5.29 -3.87
N ASP A 56 -16.85 5.62 -4.71
CA ASP A 56 -16.65 5.60 -6.15
C ASP A 56 -15.63 6.66 -6.58
N GLN A 57 -14.94 6.39 -7.68
CA GLN A 57 -13.97 7.29 -8.25
C GLN A 57 -14.61 8.43 -9.06
N ARG A 58 -15.65 8.14 -9.84
CA ARG A 58 -16.22 9.06 -10.83
C ARG A 58 -17.50 9.69 -10.30
N MET A 59 -17.35 10.65 -9.40
CA MET A 59 -18.48 11.42 -8.90
C MET A 59 -18.43 12.87 -9.43
N PRO A 60 -19.57 13.46 -9.83
CA PRO A 60 -19.64 14.86 -10.20
C PRO A 60 -19.14 15.80 -9.10
N GLY A 61 -18.34 16.78 -9.50
CA GLY A 61 -17.83 17.86 -8.63
C GLY A 61 -16.64 17.49 -7.74
N MET A 62 -16.53 16.26 -7.26
CA MET A 62 -15.37 15.79 -6.47
C MET A 62 -15.12 14.31 -6.73
N THR A 63 -13.92 13.97 -7.18
CA THR A 63 -13.54 12.57 -7.41
C THR A 63 -13.36 11.79 -6.12
N GLY A 64 -13.43 10.46 -6.19
CA GLY A 64 -13.17 9.59 -5.05
C GLY A 64 -11.80 9.83 -4.41
N THR A 65 -10.75 9.95 -5.21
CA THR A 65 -9.41 10.33 -4.71
C THR A 65 -9.38 11.65 -3.94
N GLU A 66 -10.01 12.70 -4.46
CA GLU A 66 -10.03 14.00 -3.79
C GLU A 66 -10.79 13.93 -2.47
N LEU A 67 -11.91 13.19 -2.44
CA LEU A 67 -12.65 12.91 -1.22
C LEU A 67 -11.77 12.17 -0.21
N LEU A 68 -11.17 11.04 -0.60
CA LEU A 68 -10.37 10.21 0.29
C LEU A 68 -9.13 10.95 0.83
N SER A 69 -8.50 11.82 0.02
CA SER A 69 -7.42 12.71 0.46
C SER A 69 -7.89 13.69 1.55
N LYS A 70 -9.08 14.29 1.40
CA LYS A 70 -9.67 15.15 2.42
C LYS A 70 -10.06 14.38 3.68
N VAL A 71 -10.64 13.19 3.53
CA VAL A 71 -11.01 12.32 4.67
C VAL A 71 -9.78 11.91 5.47
N ARG A 72 -8.63 11.64 4.83
CA ARG A 72 -7.39 11.36 5.53
C ARG A 72 -7.00 12.49 6.50
N ARG A 73 -7.22 13.75 6.13
CA ARG A 73 -6.90 14.91 6.98
C ARG A 73 -7.91 15.11 8.10
N LEU A 74 -9.19 14.88 7.82
CA LEU A 74 -10.28 15.08 8.79
C LEU A 74 -10.45 13.93 9.77
N SER A 75 -10.21 12.70 9.31
CA SER A 75 -10.34 11.47 10.09
C SER A 75 -9.25 10.47 9.67
N PRO A 76 -8.00 10.63 10.15
CA PRO A 76 -6.85 9.80 9.76
C PRO A 76 -7.08 8.30 10.01
N GLY A 77 -7.80 7.97 11.08
CA GLY A 77 -8.13 6.60 11.49
C GLY A 77 -9.19 5.90 10.64
N THR A 78 -9.91 6.62 9.77
CA THR A 78 -10.88 6.01 8.84
C THR A 78 -10.16 5.26 7.73
N MET A 79 -10.43 3.97 7.56
CA MET A 79 -9.87 3.20 6.45
C MET A 79 -10.59 3.57 5.14
N ARG A 80 -9.82 3.86 4.09
CA ARG A 80 -10.32 4.49 2.85
C ARG A 80 -10.23 3.52 1.68
N ILE A 81 -11.35 3.11 1.10
CA ILE A 81 -11.42 2.17 -0.03
C ILE A 81 -11.94 2.92 -1.26
N LEU A 82 -11.32 2.70 -2.41
CA LEU A 82 -11.78 3.25 -3.68
C LEU A 82 -12.39 2.15 -4.56
N LEU A 83 -13.62 2.37 -5.03
CA LEU A 83 -14.27 1.65 -6.11
C LEU A 83 -13.92 2.34 -7.43
N THR A 84 -13.36 1.62 -8.39
CA THR A 84 -12.84 2.22 -9.62
C THR A 84 -13.02 1.30 -10.83
N GLY A 85 -13.30 1.87 -12.00
CA GLY A 85 -13.25 1.16 -13.28
C GLY A 85 -11.83 1.03 -13.82
N TYR A 86 -11.64 0.15 -14.82
CA TYR A 86 -10.35 -0.10 -15.47
C TYR A 86 -9.74 1.17 -16.10
N SER A 87 -10.57 2.02 -16.72
CA SER A 87 -10.15 3.27 -17.35
C SER A 87 -9.73 4.34 -16.34
N ASP A 88 -10.36 4.35 -15.16
CA ASP A 88 -10.11 5.36 -14.16
C ASP A 88 -8.77 5.09 -13.45
N LEU A 89 -8.47 3.83 -13.17
CA LEU A 89 -7.20 3.46 -12.55
C LEU A 89 -6.00 3.87 -13.43
N ALA A 90 -6.04 3.61 -14.73
CA ALA A 90 -4.96 4.03 -15.65
C ALA A 90 -4.70 5.54 -15.61
N ALA A 91 -5.76 6.34 -15.49
CA ALA A 91 -5.68 7.79 -15.41
C ALA A 91 -5.16 8.31 -14.05
N MET A 92 -5.26 7.50 -12.99
CA MET A 92 -4.96 7.92 -11.61
C MET A 92 -3.58 7.51 -11.10
N VAL A 93 -2.96 6.51 -11.71
CA VAL A 93 -1.79 5.83 -11.12
C VAL A 93 -0.53 6.71 -11.01
N GLY A 94 -0.49 7.87 -11.67
CA GLY A 94 0.54 8.91 -11.46
C GLY A 94 0.33 9.82 -10.23
N SER A 95 -0.86 9.78 -9.62
CA SER A 95 -1.30 10.69 -8.55
C SER A 95 -1.64 9.99 -7.24
N ILE A 96 -1.52 8.65 -7.18
CA ILE A 96 -1.80 7.87 -5.97
C ILE A 96 -0.72 8.17 -4.92
N ASN A 97 -1.06 8.98 -3.93
CA ASN A 97 -0.22 9.22 -2.76
C ASN A 97 -0.47 8.15 -1.69
N GLU A 98 0.61 7.53 -1.23
CA GLU A 98 0.60 6.61 -0.10
C GLU A 98 -0.12 7.20 1.13
N GLY A 99 -1.01 6.40 1.72
CA GLY A 99 -1.75 6.71 2.94
C GLY A 99 -3.14 7.31 2.70
N GLU A 100 -3.48 7.70 1.47
CA GLU A 100 -4.83 8.17 1.14
C GLU A 100 -5.81 7.02 0.93
N ILE A 101 -5.35 5.88 0.40
CA ILE A 101 -6.20 4.74 0.05
C ILE A 101 -5.63 3.47 0.69
N PHE A 102 -6.48 2.77 1.44
CA PHE A 102 -6.23 1.47 2.05
C PHE A 102 -6.30 0.33 1.03
N ARG A 103 -7.36 0.28 0.21
CA ARG A 103 -7.57 -0.75 -0.83
C ARG A 103 -8.34 -0.20 -2.04
N PHE A 104 -8.16 -0.86 -3.18
CA PHE A 104 -8.93 -0.62 -4.41
C PHE A 104 -9.80 -1.82 -4.74
N ILE A 105 -11.00 -1.55 -5.24
CA ILE A 105 -11.96 -2.56 -5.70
C ILE A 105 -12.31 -2.23 -7.15
N SER A 106 -12.08 -3.18 -8.06
CA SER A 106 -12.41 -3.02 -9.48
C SER A 106 -13.91 -3.17 -9.71
N LYS A 107 -14.49 -2.26 -10.50
CA LYS A 107 -15.81 -2.44 -11.12
C LYS A 107 -15.65 -3.30 -12.40
N PRO A 108 -16.50 -4.32 -12.63
CA PRO A 108 -17.59 -4.79 -11.78
C PRO A 108 -17.07 -5.61 -10.59
N TRP A 109 -17.56 -5.30 -9.39
CA TRP A 109 -17.23 -6.02 -8.16
C TRP A 109 -18.28 -7.09 -7.86
N ASN A 110 -17.87 -8.19 -7.23
CA ASN A 110 -18.80 -9.18 -6.69
C ASN A 110 -19.01 -8.97 -5.18
N LYS A 111 -20.06 -9.60 -4.64
CA LYS A 111 -20.52 -9.37 -3.26
C LYS A 111 -19.51 -9.91 -2.24
N GLU A 112 -18.86 -11.02 -2.56
CA GLU A 112 -17.91 -11.71 -1.69
C GLU A 112 -16.63 -10.89 -1.52
N GLU A 113 -16.10 -10.34 -2.62
CA GLU A 113 -14.88 -9.53 -2.66
C GLU A 113 -15.02 -8.26 -1.82
N ILE A 114 -16.05 -7.45 -2.08
CA ILE A 114 -16.25 -6.20 -1.34
C ILE A 114 -16.51 -6.46 0.15
N ARG A 115 -17.18 -7.57 0.51
CA ARG A 115 -17.37 -7.96 1.91
C ARG A 115 -16.06 -8.32 2.59
N ALA A 116 -15.19 -9.08 1.93
CA ALA A 116 -13.89 -9.43 2.48
C ALA A 116 -13.03 -8.18 2.72
N ILE A 117 -12.96 -7.28 1.74
CA ILE A 117 -12.16 -6.06 1.82
C ILE A 117 -12.66 -5.10 2.91
N VAL A 118 -13.99 -4.91 3.02
CA VAL A 118 -14.59 -4.08 4.07
C VAL A 118 -14.36 -4.68 5.45
N LYS A 119 -14.43 -6.02 5.59
CA LYS A 119 -14.15 -6.71 6.84
C LYS A 119 -12.70 -6.50 7.29
N ASP A 120 -11.75 -6.64 6.38
CA ASP A 120 -10.32 -6.42 6.65
C ASP A 120 -10.06 -4.96 7.05
N ALA A 121 -10.69 -4.01 6.35
CA ALA A 121 -10.59 -2.59 6.68
C ALA A 121 -11.18 -2.28 8.07
N ALA A 122 -12.34 -2.84 8.41
CA ALA A 122 -12.96 -2.63 9.72
C ALA A 122 -12.12 -3.24 10.86
N ALA A 123 -11.43 -4.36 10.63
CA ALA A 123 -10.46 -4.90 11.58
C ALA A 123 -9.28 -3.94 11.78
N ALA A 124 -8.70 -3.44 10.69
CA ALA A 124 -7.59 -2.49 10.74
C ALA A 124 -7.94 -1.15 11.43
N ALA A 125 -9.18 -0.65 11.24
CA ALA A 125 -9.67 0.55 11.90
C ALA A 125 -9.74 0.37 13.43
N ARG A 126 -10.23 -0.78 13.90
CA ARG A 126 -10.29 -1.11 15.34
C ARG A 126 -8.90 -1.22 15.96
N ASP A 127 -7.96 -1.85 15.25
CA ASP A 127 -6.58 -1.94 15.72
C ASP A 127 -5.93 -0.56 15.84
N THR A 128 -6.28 0.37 14.94
CA THR A 128 -5.78 1.75 14.96
C THR A 128 -6.35 2.53 16.15
N ALA A 129 -7.64 2.36 16.44
CA ALA A 129 -8.29 2.99 17.60
C ALA A 129 -7.79 2.43 18.96
N ALA A 130 -7.31 1.18 19.01
CA ALA A 130 -6.80 0.54 20.22
C ALA A 130 -5.33 0.92 20.55
N SER A 131 -4.66 1.73 19.73
CA SER A 131 -3.31 2.25 20.01
C SER A 131 -3.21 3.71 19.56
N PRO A 132 -3.78 4.66 20.35
CA PRO A 132 -3.94 6.06 19.94
C PRO A 132 -2.64 6.87 19.84
N GLN A 133 -1.52 6.35 20.34
CA GLN A 133 -0.29 7.12 20.57
C GLN A 133 0.60 7.35 19.33
N LEU A 134 0.22 6.89 18.13
CA LEU A 134 1.14 6.85 16.98
C LEU A 134 0.62 7.54 15.71
N ALA A 135 -0.53 8.23 15.77
CA ALA A 135 -1.12 8.83 14.58
C ALA A 135 -0.60 10.24 14.25
N ASP A 136 -0.08 11.00 15.22
CA ASP A 136 0.22 12.43 15.05
C ASP A 136 1.63 12.88 15.50
N GLU A 137 2.53 11.97 15.86
CA GLU A 137 3.94 12.36 15.99
C GLU A 137 4.61 12.27 14.61
N GLU A 138 4.72 13.40 13.92
CA GLU A 138 5.94 13.63 13.13
C GLU A 138 7.10 13.50 14.13
N PRO A 139 7.98 12.50 14.02
CA PRO A 139 9.14 12.45 14.88
C PRO A 139 10.10 13.49 14.35
N GLU A 140 9.88 14.73 14.76
CA GLU A 140 10.92 15.74 14.81
C GLU A 140 12.02 15.18 15.72
N GLN A 141 13.14 14.78 15.10
CA GLN A 141 14.44 14.61 15.74
C GLN A 141 14.60 13.46 16.76
N ALA A 142 13.97 12.30 16.55
CA ALA A 142 14.45 11.09 17.22
C ALA A 142 15.55 10.42 16.37
N GLU A 143 16.76 10.24 16.90
CA GLU A 143 17.77 9.33 16.33
C GLU A 143 17.25 7.89 16.43
N ILE A 144 16.60 7.38 15.38
CA ILE A 144 16.05 6.00 15.37
C ILE A 144 16.74 5.21 14.26
N GLY A 145 17.68 4.36 14.67
CA GLY A 145 18.16 3.17 13.97
C GLY A 145 18.74 3.33 12.55
N PRO A 146 19.39 2.29 12.01
CA PRO A 146 19.87 2.31 10.62
C PRO A 146 18.66 2.34 9.67
N MET A 147 18.67 3.26 8.69
CA MET A 147 17.55 3.46 7.77
C MET A 147 17.37 2.34 6.72
N GLY A 148 18.25 1.34 6.71
CA GLY A 148 18.34 0.36 5.62
C GLY A 148 18.90 0.99 4.34
N GLY A 149 19.23 0.15 3.36
CA GLY A 149 19.66 0.55 2.02
C GLY A 149 18.51 0.57 1.01
N ILE A 150 18.78 1.14 -0.16
CA ILE A 150 17.91 1.11 -1.34
C ILE A 150 18.45 0.04 -2.28
N LEU A 151 17.62 -0.92 -2.68
CA LEU A 151 17.91 -1.83 -3.78
C LEU A 151 17.20 -1.34 -5.03
N VAL A 152 17.96 -1.01 -6.07
CA VAL A 152 17.44 -0.68 -7.40
C VAL A 152 17.52 -1.94 -8.26
N LEU A 153 16.37 -2.51 -8.59
CA LEU A 153 16.20 -3.63 -9.51
C LEU A 153 15.71 -3.08 -10.86
N ASP A 154 16.63 -2.71 -11.74
CA ASP A 154 16.34 -2.16 -13.07
C ASP A 154 17.51 -2.51 -14.02
N GLU A 155 17.21 -2.74 -15.30
CA GLU A 155 18.23 -2.99 -16.34
C GLU A 155 18.91 -1.70 -16.80
N ASP A 156 18.28 -0.54 -16.58
CA ASP A 156 18.80 0.77 -16.94
C ASP A 156 19.94 1.20 -16.00
N LEU A 157 21.17 1.03 -16.50
CA LEU A 157 22.39 1.43 -15.81
C LEU A 157 22.46 2.95 -15.55
N ALA A 158 21.87 3.79 -16.40
CA ALA A 158 21.89 5.23 -16.22
C ALA A 158 20.98 5.65 -15.06
N GLN A 159 19.80 5.02 -14.96
CA GLN A 159 18.91 5.22 -13.80
C GLN A 159 19.59 4.75 -12.51
N SER A 160 20.20 3.58 -12.54
CA SER A 160 20.94 3.01 -11.40
C SER A 160 22.09 3.91 -10.94
N ALA A 161 22.83 4.51 -11.87
CA ALA A 161 23.89 5.47 -11.57
C ALA A 161 23.34 6.74 -10.91
N TRP A 162 22.21 7.28 -11.42
CA TRP A 162 21.55 8.43 -10.83
C TRP A 162 21.10 8.16 -9.39
N PHE A 163 20.54 6.99 -9.10
CA PHE A 163 20.19 6.63 -7.72
C PHE A 163 21.40 6.66 -6.78
N LYS A 164 22.53 6.14 -7.24
CA LYS A 164 23.77 6.11 -6.46
C LYS A 164 24.33 7.52 -6.23
N GLU A 165 24.31 8.37 -7.25
CA GLU A 165 24.76 9.77 -7.15
C GLU A 165 23.85 10.58 -6.22
N HIS A 166 22.53 10.43 -6.37
CA HIS A 166 21.54 11.26 -5.68
C HIS A 166 21.28 10.83 -4.24
N PHE A 167 21.27 9.53 -3.96
CA PHE A 167 20.96 8.98 -2.63
C PHE A 167 22.16 8.37 -1.90
N GLY A 168 23.27 8.11 -2.58
CA GLY A 168 24.42 7.39 -2.01
C GLY A 168 25.13 8.11 -0.86
N SER A 169 24.90 9.41 -0.70
CA SER A 169 25.38 10.18 0.46
C SER A 169 24.59 9.90 1.74
N THR A 170 23.33 9.46 1.62
CA THR A 170 22.40 9.26 2.73
C THR A 170 22.09 7.77 2.97
N PHE A 171 21.98 6.99 1.89
CA PHE A 171 21.57 5.59 1.94
C PHE A 171 22.58 4.71 1.20
N ALA A 172 22.78 3.49 1.68
CA ALA A 172 23.48 2.48 0.90
C ALA A 172 22.63 2.14 -0.34
N VAL A 173 23.14 2.39 -1.54
CA VAL A 173 22.45 2.07 -2.80
C VAL A 173 23.07 0.81 -3.40
N HIS A 174 22.26 -0.22 -3.54
CA HIS A 174 22.59 -1.49 -4.16
C HIS A 174 21.86 -1.61 -5.51
N GLN A 175 22.48 -2.29 -6.46
CA GLN A 175 21.95 -2.44 -7.81
C GLN A 175 21.83 -3.92 -8.14
N ALA A 176 20.77 -4.28 -8.84
CA ALA A 176 20.57 -5.59 -9.43
C ALA A 176 19.91 -5.42 -10.80
N SER A 177 20.39 -6.17 -11.78
CA SER A 177 19.84 -6.19 -13.14
C SER A 177 18.98 -7.43 -13.42
N ARG A 178 18.93 -8.34 -12.45
CA ARG A 178 18.25 -9.64 -12.51
C ARG A 178 17.69 -10.01 -11.14
N ILE A 179 16.67 -10.88 -11.10
CA ILE A 179 16.00 -11.27 -9.85
C ILE A 179 16.94 -12.04 -8.92
N ASP A 180 17.82 -12.88 -9.45
CA ASP A 180 18.82 -13.63 -8.68
C ASP A 180 19.81 -12.69 -7.95
N GLU A 181 20.32 -11.67 -8.66
CA GLU A 181 21.18 -10.62 -8.08
C GLU A 181 20.45 -9.84 -6.98
N ALA A 182 19.17 -9.51 -7.18
CA ALA A 182 18.38 -8.84 -6.16
C ALA A 182 18.22 -9.69 -4.89
N LEU A 183 18.03 -11.01 -5.03
CA LEU A 183 17.98 -11.92 -3.88
C LEU A 183 19.31 -11.98 -3.15
N ASP A 184 20.44 -12.04 -3.87
CA ASP A 184 21.77 -12.03 -3.26
C ASP A 184 21.99 -10.75 -2.44
N VAL A 185 21.56 -9.59 -2.96
CA VAL A 185 21.60 -8.32 -2.23
C VAL A 185 20.71 -8.38 -0.99
N LEU A 186 19.45 -8.81 -1.14
CA LEU A 186 18.50 -8.93 -0.03
C LEU A 186 19.04 -9.87 1.05
N GLU A 187 19.78 -10.92 0.69
CA GLU A 187 20.39 -11.89 1.61
C GLU A 187 21.57 -11.35 2.40
N GLN A 188 22.36 -10.46 1.79
CA GLN A 188 23.63 -9.98 2.32
C GLN A 188 23.56 -8.58 2.94
N LYS A 189 22.55 -7.78 2.55
CA LYS A 189 22.45 -6.35 2.88
C LYS A 189 21.13 -6.07 3.57
N GLN A 190 21.13 -5.09 4.46
CA GLN A 190 19.88 -4.58 5.03
C GLN A 190 19.24 -3.62 4.02
N VAL A 191 18.17 -4.08 3.37
CA VAL A 191 17.41 -3.27 2.41
C VAL A 191 16.11 -2.81 3.06
N GLY A 192 15.87 -1.49 3.03
CA GLY A 192 14.63 -0.89 3.50
C GLY A 192 13.64 -0.61 2.38
N VAL A 193 14.15 -0.24 1.20
CA VAL A 193 13.34 0.05 0.01
C VAL A 193 13.85 -0.73 -1.20
N VAL A 194 12.94 -1.36 -1.94
CA VAL A 194 13.18 -1.93 -3.26
C VAL A 194 12.52 -1.01 -4.29
N VAL A 195 13.31 -0.52 -5.24
CA VAL A 195 12.85 0.20 -6.42
C VAL A 195 12.93 -0.74 -7.61
N THR A 196 11.85 -0.93 -8.34
CA THR A 196 11.85 -1.89 -9.46
C THR A 196 10.89 -1.49 -10.57
N ASP A 197 11.14 -1.94 -11.80
CA ASP A 197 10.10 -1.99 -12.84
C ASP A 197 9.28 -3.29 -12.70
N THR A 198 8.20 -3.40 -13.47
CA THR A 198 7.32 -4.57 -13.60
C THR A 198 8.02 -5.77 -14.19
N ARG A 199 9.09 -5.54 -14.96
CA ARG A 199 9.91 -6.58 -15.56
C ARG A 199 11.38 -6.23 -15.47
N VAL A 200 12.21 -7.23 -15.16
CA VAL A 200 13.67 -7.14 -15.12
C VAL A 200 14.27 -8.48 -15.53
N GLY A 201 15.31 -8.46 -16.35
CA GLY A 201 15.88 -9.62 -17.03
C GLY A 201 14.90 -10.32 -17.97
N GLY A 202 13.86 -9.62 -18.44
CA GLY A 202 12.72 -10.26 -19.13
C GLY A 202 11.80 -11.10 -18.22
N GLU A 203 12.01 -11.13 -16.91
CA GLU A 203 11.17 -11.81 -15.92
C GLU A 203 10.17 -10.86 -15.25
N ASN A 204 9.08 -11.38 -14.71
CA ASN A 204 8.06 -10.58 -14.00
C ASN A 204 8.43 -10.43 -12.52
N THR A 205 8.50 -9.20 -12.03
CA THR A 205 8.91 -8.90 -10.64
C THR A 205 7.78 -9.11 -9.63
N LEU A 206 6.53 -9.28 -10.07
CA LEU A 206 5.36 -9.43 -9.19
C LEU A 206 5.49 -10.59 -8.20
N ASP A 207 5.99 -11.75 -8.63
CA ASP A 207 6.15 -12.92 -7.75
C ASP A 207 7.20 -12.68 -6.67
N LEU A 208 8.32 -12.04 -7.03
CA LEU A 208 9.34 -11.60 -6.08
C LEU A 208 8.73 -10.66 -5.04
N LEU A 209 8.00 -9.63 -5.49
CA LEU A 209 7.39 -8.64 -4.60
C LEU A 209 6.34 -9.26 -3.67
N ARG A 210 5.53 -10.19 -4.18
CA ARG A 210 4.54 -10.93 -3.38
C ARG A 210 5.20 -11.73 -2.26
N ILE A 211 6.26 -12.48 -2.58
CA ILE A 211 6.98 -13.29 -1.60
C ILE A 211 7.74 -12.39 -0.61
N LEU A 212 8.36 -11.33 -1.11
CA LEU A 212 9.05 -10.34 -0.28
C LEU A 212 8.09 -9.73 0.73
N LYS A 213 6.88 -9.32 0.32
CA LYS A 213 5.89 -8.76 1.26
C LYS A 213 5.39 -9.78 2.28
N GLN A 214 5.27 -11.05 1.90
CA GLN A 214 4.85 -12.11 2.82
C GLN A 214 5.89 -12.41 3.90
N GLN A 215 7.18 -12.44 3.53
CA GLN A 215 8.27 -12.80 4.45
C GLN A 215 8.86 -11.58 5.18
N HIS A 216 8.93 -10.43 4.50
CA HIS A 216 9.52 -9.17 4.95
C HIS A 216 8.58 -7.99 4.70
N PRO A 217 7.42 -7.95 5.38
CA PRO A 217 6.43 -6.88 5.18
C PRO A 217 6.97 -5.47 5.44
N GLN A 218 8.06 -5.35 6.20
CA GLN A 218 8.77 -4.10 6.46
C GLN A 218 9.52 -3.53 5.27
N VAL A 219 9.89 -4.35 4.28
CA VAL A 219 10.58 -3.85 3.08
C VAL A 219 9.56 -3.14 2.19
N MET A 220 9.85 -1.89 1.85
CA MET A 220 8.94 -1.04 1.10
C MET A 220 9.25 -1.14 -0.39
N THR A 221 8.21 -1.18 -1.22
CA THR A 221 8.37 -1.32 -2.67
C THR A 221 7.93 -0.04 -3.38
N VAL A 222 8.82 0.52 -4.18
CA VAL A 222 8.55 1.62 -5.12
C VAL A 222 8.63 1.05 -6.54
N MET A 223 7.50 0.99 -7.22
CA MET A 223 7.41 0.47 -8.58
C MET A 223 7.50 1.61 -9.60
N LEU A 224 8.38 1.47 -10.59
CA LEU A 224 8.60 2.40 -11.69
C LEU A 224 8.20 1.72 -13.00
N THR A 225 6.98 1.96 -13.50
CA THR A 225 6.50 1.28 -14.72
C THR A 225 6.38 2.22 -15.91
N SER A 226 6.70 1.74 -17.11
CA SER A 226 6.42 2.45 -18.37
C SER A 226 5.08 2.03 -19.00
N GLN A 227 4.51 0.91 -18.56
CA GLN A 227 3.24 0.38 -19.05
C GLN A 227 2.15 0.50 -17.98
N ALA A 228 1.05 1.14 -18.36
CA ALA A 228 -0.16 1.31 -17.57
C ALA A 228 -1.20 0.23 -17.94
N ASP A 229 -0.85 -1.06 -17.80
CA ASP A 229 -1.89 -2.09 -17.82
C ASP A 229 -2.59 -2.07 -16.46
N SER A 230 -3.87 -1.65 -16.44
CA SER A 230 -4.61 -1.49 -15.19
C SER A 230 -4.78 -2.82 -14.44
N ASP A 231 -4.79 -3.97 -15.11
CA ASP A 231 -4.87 -5.28 -14.45
C ASP A 231 -3.55 -5.62 -13.73
N ALA A 232 -2.41 -5.35 -14.37
CA ALA A 232 -1.09 -5.50 -13.76
C ALA A 232 -0.93 -4.54 -12.58
N VAL A 233 -1.38 -3.29 -12.72
CA VAL A 233 -1.34 -2.28 -11.65
C VAL A 233 -2.23 -2.67 -10.47
N MET A 234 -3.45 -3.18 -10.71
CA MET A 234 -4.30 -3.70 -9.63
C MET A 234 -3.65 -4.85 -8.89
N LYS A 235 -3.03 -5.80 -9.61
CA LYS A 235 -2.29 -6.90 -8.98
C LYS A 235 -1.12 -6.36 -8.15
N LEU A 236 -0.42 -5.34 -8.62
CA LEU A 236 0.67 -4.72 -7.89
C LEU A 236 0.23 -4.03 -6.59
N ILE A 237 -0.87 -3.28 -6.64
CA ILE A 237 -1.37 -2.56 -5.46
C ILE A 237 -2.03 -3.53 -4.46
N ASN A 238 -2.87 -4.44 -4.92
CA ASN A 238 -3.64 -5.32 -4.03
C ASN A 238 -2.85 -6.55 -3.60
N GLN A 239 -2.11 -7.21 -4.50
CA GLN A 239 -1.43 -8.49 -4.23
C GLN A 239 0.03 -8.32 -3.80
N ALA A 240 0.77 -7.39 -4.40
CA ALA A 240 2.17 -7.13 -4.02
C ALA A 240 2.33 -6.02 -2.97
N GLN A 241 1.26 -5.27 -2.67
CA GLN A 241 1.28 -4.10 -1.79
C GLN A 241 2.44 -3.17 -2.11
N VAL A 242 2.58 -2.88 -3.39
CA VAL A 242 3.44 -1.80 -3.84
C VAL A 242 3.06 -0.55 -3.05
N CYS A 243 4.04 -0.02 -2.33
CA CYS A 243 3.85 1.14 -1.48
C CYS A 243 3.63 2.35 -2.39
N ARG A 244 4.57 2.58 -3.31
CA ARG A 244 4.50 3.67 -4.28
C ARG A 244 4.52 3.13 -5.69
N LEU A 245 3.64 3.63 -6.54
CA LEU A 245 3.70 3.40 -7.98
C LEU A 245 4.00 4.73 -8.69
N SER A 246 4.88 4.70 -9.69
CA SER A 246 5.25 5.88 -10.48
C SER A 246 5.46 5.49 -11.94
N PHE A 247 5.00 6.35 -12.86
CA PHE A 247 5.12 6.10 -14.29
C PHE A 247 6.36 6.77 -14.88
N LYS A 248 7.09 6.02 -15.72
CA LYS A 248 8.17 6.57 -16.54
C LYS A 248 7.55 7.46 -17.64
N PRO A 249 8.10 8.66 -17.93
CA PRO A 249 9.26 9.26 -17.29
C PRO A 249 8.91 9.90 -15.93
N VAL A 250 9.60 9.48 -14.87
CA VAL A 250 9.37 9.99 -13.52
C VAL A 250 10.16 11.29 -13.34
N LYS A 251 9.50 12.35 -12.86
CA LYS A 251 10.19 13.59 -12.48
C LYS A 251 11.10 13.33 -11.28
N ARG A 252 12.38 13.72 -11.36
CA ARG A 252 13.39 13.49 -10.31
C ARG A 252 12.95 13.94 -8.91
N GLY A 253 12.34 15.12 -8.79
CA GLY A 253 11.85 15.61 -7.50
C GLY A 253 10.70 14.79 -6.91
N ALA A 254 9.83 14.23 -7.75
CA ALA A 254 8.75 13.35 -7.30
C ALA A 254 9.30 11.98 -6.86
N LEU A 255 10.33 11.47 -7.54
CA LEU A 255 11.02 10.23 -7.17
C LEU A 255 11.80 10.40 -5.85
N ASP A 256 12.49 11.53 -5.66
CA ASP A 256 13.16 11.85 -4.38
C ASP A 256 12.18 11.80 -3.20
N LEU A 257 11.05 12.51 -3.33
CA LEU A 257 10.02 12.52 -2.30
C LEU A 257 9.45 11.12 -2.03
N ALA A 258 9.19 10.35 -3.09
CA ALA A 258 8.66 8.98 -2.98
C ALA A 258 9.62 8.06 -2.21
N ILE A 259 10.91 8.09 -2.55
CA ILE A 259 11.92 7.25 -1.88
C ILE A 259 12.07 7.66 -0.42
N ARG A 260 12.15 8.96 -0.12
CA ARG A 260 12.27 9.44 1.27
C ARG A 260 11.04 9.05 2.09
N ALA A 261 9.84 9.19 1.54
CA ALA A 261 8.61 8.76 2.20
C ALA A 261 8.61 7.24 2.48
N ALA A 262 9.02 6.42 1.50
CA ALA A 262 9.11 4.98 1.66
C ALA A 262 10.14 4.58 2.73
N MET A 263 11.29 5.26 2.81
CA MET A 263 12.31 5.03 3.85
C MET A 263 11.80 5.40 5.24
N MET A 264 11.07 6.52 5.37
CA MET A 264 10.42 6.88 6.63
C MET A 264 9.37 5.83 7.04
N HIS A 265 8.60 5.32 6.08
CA HIS A 265 7.60 4.29 6.34
C HIS A 265 8.25 2.96 6.77
N HIS A 266 9.32 2.53 6.10
CA HIS A 266 10.14 1.38 6.51
C HIS A 266 10.58 1.52 7.98
N ARG A 267 11.11 2.68 8.33
CA ARG A 267 11.58 2.98 9.69
C ARG A 267 10.46 2.93 10.72
N ARG A 268 9.27 3.46 10.41
CA ARG A 268 8.08 3.35 11.26
C ARG A 268 7.64 1.90 11.45
N MET A 269 7.71 1.08 10.40
CA MET A 269 7.38 -0.34 10.48
C MET A 269 8.34 -1.16 11.34
N LEU A 270 9.64 -0.80 11.36
CA LEU A 270 10.61 -1.41 12.27
C LEU A 270 10.37 -0.98 13.72
N ALA A 271 9.99 0.28 13.94
CA ALA A 271 9.71 0.81 15.27
C ALA A 271 8.40 0.27 15.88
N ASP A 272 7.38 0.01 15.06
CA ASP A 272 6.10 -0.57 15.48
C ASP A 272 5.75 -1.86 14.69
N PRO A 273 6.07 -3.05 15.25
CA PRO A 273 5.76 -4.34 14.64
C PRO A 273 4.26 -4.57 14.36
N LYS A 274 3.35 -3.84 15.03
CA LYS A 274 1.90 -3.96 14.78
C LYS A 274 1.51 -3.38 13.42
N LEU A 275 2.22 -2.36 12.93
CA LEU A 275 2.01 -1.81 11.59
C LEU A 275 2.34 -2.84 10.49
N ALA A 276 3.34 -3.69 10.71
CA ALA A 276 3.70 -4.78 9.80
C ALA A 276 2.65 -5.89 9.75
N GLN A 277 1.94 -6.12 10.86
CA GLN A 277 0.86 -7.10 10.92
C GLN A 277 -0.39 -6.64 10.13
N ARG A 278 -0.68 -5.33 10.10
CA ARG A 278 -1.80 -4.73 9.35
C ARG A 278 -1.62 -4.79 7.83
N GLN A 279 -0.37 -4.87 7.35
CA GLN A 279 -0.03 -4.98 5.93
C GLN A 279 0.16 -6.42 5.46
N ARG A 280 -0.27 -7.45 6.20
CA ARG A 280 -0.25 -8.82 5.64
C ARG A 280 -1.36 -8.98 4.59
N VAL A 281 -0.98 -9.31 3.36
CA VAL A 281 -1.94 -9.63 2.28
C VAL A 281 -2.70 -10.88 2.69
N ALA A 282 -4.03 -10.90 2.52
CA ALA A 282 -4.81 -12.14 2.52
C ALA A 282 -4.23 -13.10 1.46
N THR A 283 -3.91 -14.32 1.87
CA THR A 283 -3.28 -15.33 1.02
C THR A 283 -4.13 -15.64 -0.21
N ALA A 284 -3.72 -15.18 -1.40
CA ALA A 284 -4.22 -15.73 -2.66
C ALA A 284 -3.56 -17.11 -2.90
N PRO A 285 -4.30 -18.12 -3.41
CA PRO A 285 -3.74 -19.45 -3.61
C PRO A 285 -2.56 -19.39 -4.58
N ALA A 286 -1.44 -19.99 -4.21
CA ALA A 286 -0.24 -20.03 -5.03
C ALA A 286 -0.41 -21.05 -6.17
N GLY A 287 -0.21 -20.61 -7.42
CA GLY A 287 0.30 -21.51 -8.45
C GLY A 287 1.78 -21.72 -8.19
N GLU A 288 2.15 -22.86 -7.60
CA GLU A 288 3.53 -23.12 -7.19
C GLU A 288 4.43 -23.51 -8.39
N SER A 289 5.01 -22.51 -9.06
CA SER A 289 6.11 -22.73 -10.00
C SER A 289 7.42 -23.06 -9.24
N SER A 290 8.37 -23.76 -9.89
CA SER A 290 9.69 -24.07 -9.31
C SER A 290 10.43 -22.81 -8.81
N LEU A 291 10.29 -21.70 -9.54
CA LEU A 291 10.85 -20.39 -9.19
C LEU A 291 10.26 -19.85 -7.88
N THR A 292 8.94 -19.94 -7.68
CA THR A 292 8.30 -19.47 -6.43
C THR A 292 8.76 -20.26 -5.21
N ARG A 293 9.01 -21.57 -5.32
CA ARG A 293 9.57 -22.40 -4.23
C ARG A 293 11.01 -22.00 -3.89
N SER A 294 11.86 -21.80 -4.90
CA SER A 294 13.24 -21.33 -4.71
C SER A 294 13.27 -19.96 -4.03
N LEU A 295 12.50 -18.99 -4.56
CA LEU A 295 12.35 -17.64 -4.01
C LEU A 295 11.88 -17.64 -2.55
N THR A 296 10.87 -18.46 -2.24
CA THR A 296 10.32 -18.56 -0.88
C THR A 296 11.34 -19.12 0.10
N SER A 297 12.13 -20.12 -0.30
CA SER A 297 13.15 -20.72 0.56
C SER A 297 14.26 -19.73 0.94
N ARG A 298 14.76 -18.97 -0.05
CA ARG A 298 15.79 -17.94 0.11
C ARG A 298 15.33 -16.79 1.00
N LEU A 299 14.14 -16.24 0.73
CA LEU A 299 13.59 -15.13 1.50
C LEU A 299 13.13 -15.52 2.92
N ARG A 300 12.80 -16.79 3.18
CA ARG A 300 12.52 -17.25 4.55
C ARG A 300 13.79 -17.31 5.42
N ALA A 301 14.92 -17.72 4.85
CA ALA A 301 16.20 -17.79 5.55
C ALA A 301 16.68 -16.41 6.07
N LEU A 302 16.28 -15.35 5.37
CA LEU A 302 16.52 -13.96 5.76
C LEU A 302 15.87 -13.55 7.09
N GLY A 303 14.66 -14.06 7.38
CA GLY A 303 13.92 -13.69 8.60
C GLY A 303 14.58 -14.15 9.90
N GLY A 304 15.43 -15.19 9.84
CA GLY A 304 16.20 -15.67 10.98
C GLY A 304 17.30 -14.70 11.44
N ARG A 305 17.86 -13.89 10.52
CA ARG A 305 18.96 -12.96 10.81
C ARG A 305 18.49 -11.57 11.25
N LEU A 306 17.37 -11.08 10.71
CA LEU A 306 16.77 -9.80 11.13
C LEU A 306 16.28 -9.81 12.60
N ARG A 307 15.96 -10.98 13.16
CA ARG A 307 15.66 -11.14 14.60
C ARG A 307 16.90 -11.11 15.50
N LEU A 308 18.09 -11.44 14.98
CA LEU A 308 19.33 -11.52 15.75
C LEU A 308 20.06 -10.17 15.89
N GLY A 309 19.59 -9.11 15.22
CA GLY A 309 20.13 -7.75 15.36
C GLY A 309 19.50 -6.89 16.47
N PHE A 310 18.50 -7.42 17.20
CA PHE A 310 17.77 -6.70 18.26
C PHE A 310 18.10 -7.19 19.68
N GLY A 311 19.21 -7.90 19.86
CA GLY A 311 19.63 -8.42 21.16
C GLY A 311 21.14 -8.42 21.30
N SER A 312 21.73 -7.26 21.59
CA SER A 312 23.02 -7.06 22.24
C SER A 312 23.09 -5.62 22.73
#